data_AF-A0A8J8BRN5-F1
#
_entry.id   AF-A0A8J8BRN5-F1
#
_cell.length_a   1.000
_cell.length_b   1.000
_cell.length_c   1.000
_cell.angle_alpha   90.00
_cell.angle_beta   90.00
_cell.angle_gamma   90.00
#
_symmetry.space_group_name_H-M   'P 1'
#
loop_
_entity.id
_entity.type
_entity.pdbx_description
1 polymer ?
#
loop_
_entity_poly.entity_id
_entity_poly.type
_entity_poly.pdbx_seq_one_letter_code
_entity_poly.pdbx_strand_id
1 'polypeptide(L)'
;MRKAIVLVVILTALVSLCISQEEGTEEWAVDQWKDYLLLANPSIDQTSSNIFSGFRNIEDLSPGTHIVFKGSARGFFQGLEVPYDMTMNLTVLDNEVISGKECVAVEITMDSNIEMQGQSSSMIFTGKEWIDADGTLVKMDGEMKTSSGGTEASIGLTTELVGEKQYKGYDCWVYSSTQSMEMMGTTLDMEMTQYMDKESQAVVGALVQGNEVEMNQEALEAATYMYEAEWELGGRETITTDMGTYDCQVIYLKRDGKVFGTIWANEEFRAPLKYVVSYDVGDLKSEMTLTLIEYTWKA
;
A
#
# COMPACT_ATOMS: atom_id res chain seq x y z
N MET A 1 60.86 34.56 -8.86
CA MET A 1 60.01 33.82 -9.82
C MET A 1 59.71 32.38 -9.40
N ARG A 2 60.69 31.50 -9.15
CA ARG A 2 60.43 30.09 -8.79
C ARG A 2 59.55 29.87 -7.54
N LYS A 3 59.66 30.71 -6.50
CA LYS A 3 58.83 30.60 -5.27
C LYS A 3 57.36 30.99 -5.48
N ALA A 4 57.05 31.87 -6.44
CA ALA A 4 55.68 32.29 -6.72
C ALA A 4 54.91 31.23 -7.53
N ILE A 5 55.59 30.53 -8.44
CA ILE A 5 55.01 29.47 -9.26
C ILE A 5 54.60 28.27 -8.39
N VAL A 6 55.44 27.88 -7.41
CA VAL A 6 55.11 26.80 -6.47
C VAL A 6 53.88 27.14 -5.63
N LEU A 7 53.75 28.40 -5.19
CA LEU A 7 52.61 28.84 -4.39
C LEU A 7 51.30 28.82 -5.19
N VAL A 8 51.34 29.23 -6.46
CA VAL A 8 50.18 29.19 -7.36
C VAL A 8 49.75 27.75 -7.63
N VAL A 9 50.69 26.84 -7.89
CA VAL A 9 50.39 25.42 -8.14
C VAL A 9 49.76 24.76 -6.91
N ILE A 10 50.27 25.06 -5.71
CA ILE A 10 49.71 24.57 -4.45
C ILE A 10 48.31 25.16 -4.20
N LEU A 11 48.09 26.45 -4.50
CA LEU A 11 46.76 27.06 -4.37
C LEU A 11 45.76 26.46 -5.37
N THR A 12 46.13 26.24 -6.62
CA THR A 12 45.25 25.56 -7.60
C THR A 12 44.97 24.11 -7.20
N ALA A 13 45.95 23.38 -6.67
CA ALA A 13 45.74 22.02 -6.20
C ALA A 13 44.82 21.98 -4.96
N LEU A 14 44.93 22.93 -4.03
CA LEU A 14 44.06 23.05 -2.87
C LEU A 14 42.63 23.48 -3.25
N VAL A 15 42.47 24.42 -4.18
CA VAL A 15 41.15 24.81 -4.68
C VAL A 15 40.50 23.67 -5.47
N SER A 16 41.27 22.92 -6.26
CA SER A 16 40.77 21.73 -6.96
C SER A 16 40.44 20.56 -6.00
N LEU A 17 41.18 20.40 -4.89
CA LEU A 17 40.82 19.44 -3.84
C LEU A 17 39.56 19.86 -3.05
N CYS A 18 39.34 21.16 -2.85
CA CYS A 18 38.11 21.66 -2.21
C CYS A 18 36.87 21.61 -3.12
N ILE A 19 37.04 21.60 -4.44
CA ILE A 19 35.92 21.51 -5.41
C ILE A 19 35.56 20.05 -5.72
N SER A 20 36.48 19.09 -5.52
CA SER A 20 36.26 17.68 -5.86
C SER A 20 35.72 16.84 -4.69
N GLN A 21 35.24 17.47 -3.62
CA GLN A 21 34.68 16.80 -2.44
C GLN A 21 33.24 17.24 -2.16
N GLU A 22 32.50 17.62 -3.20
CA GLU A 22 31.09 17.27 -3.27
C GLU A 22 31.05 15.83 -3.80
N GLU A 23 31.12 14.85 -2.89
CA GLU A 23 30.54 13.54 -3.17
C GLU A 23 29.06 13.81 -3.44
N GLY A 24 28.74 14.07 -4.70
CA GLY A 24 27.37 14.10 -5.15
C GLY A 24 26.79 12.73 -4.83
N THR A 25 25.95 12.67 -3.80
CA THR A 25 24.88 11.69 -3.76
C THR A 25 24.18 11.81 -5.11
N GLU A 26 24.45 10.86 -6.00
CA GLU A 26 23.82 10.82 -7.31
C GLU A 26 22.32 10.73 -7.05
N GLU A 27 21.62 11.85 -7.23
CA GLU A 27 20.17 11.92 -7.00
C GLU A 27 19.51 10.91 -7.92
N TRP A 28 18.84 9.93 -7.32
CA TRP A 28 18.15 8.89 -8.07
C TRP A 28 17.03 9.50 -8.90
N ALA A 29 16.93 9.05 -10.14
CA ALA A 29 15.81 9.37 -11.01
C ALA A 29 14.51 8.70 -10.52
N VAL A 30 13.37 9.18 -11.03
CA VAL A 30 12.04 8.63 -10.72
C VAL A 30 11.98 7.12 -10.93
N ASP A 31 12.49 6.62 -12.06
CA ASP A 31 12.42 5.19 -12.38
C ASP A 31 13.24 4.34 -11.42
N GLN A 32 14.39 4.85 -10.95
CA GLN A 32 15.18 4.16 -9.93
C GLN A 32 14.41 4.05 -8.61
N TRP A 33 13.68 5.10 -8.21
CA TRP A 33 12.82 5.03 -7.02
C TRP A 33 11.63 4.08 -7.21
N LYS A 34 11.03 4.05 -8.40
CA LYS A 34 9.94 3.11 -8.72
C LYS A 34 10.39 1.66 -8.64
N ASP A 35 11.60 1.36 -9.13
CA ASP A 35 12.17 0.02 -9.08
C ASP A 35 12.61 -0.38 -7.67
N TYR A 36 13.04 0.60 -6.89
CA TYR A 36 13.59 0.39 -5.55
C TYR A 36 12.51 0.24 -4.46
N LEU A 37 11.42 1.01 -4.53
CA LEU A 37 10.36 0.99 -3.51
C LEU A 37 9.39 -0.16 -3.76
N LEU A 38 9.31 -1.06 -2.79
CA LEU A 38 8.50 -2.28 -2.88
C LEU A 38 7.04 -2.04 -2.52
N LEU A 39 6.77 -0.96 -1.79
CA LEU A 39 5.44 -0.57 -1.34
C LEU A 39 5.24 0.90 -1.70
N ALA A 40 4.63 1.15 -2.84
CA ALA A 40 4.55 2.52 -3.36
C ALA A 40 3.12 3.06 -3.44
N ASN A 41 2.12 2.16 -3.32
CA ASN A 41 0.73 2.54 -3.41
C ASN A 41 -0.13 1.54 -2.62
N PRO A 42 -0.20 1.64 -1.27
CA PRO A 42 -1.16 0.83 -0.52
C PRO A 42 -2.55 1.00 -1.13
N SER A 43 -3.23 -0.10 -1.48
CA SER A 43 -4.64 -0.04 -1.86
C SER A 43 -5.44 0.68 -0.79
N ILE A 44 -6.27 1.62 -1.21
CA ILE A 44 -7.24 2.30 -0.34
C ILE A 44 -8.67 1.91 -0.74
N ASP A 45 -8.79 1.06 -1.77
CA ASP A 45 -10.06 0.44 -2.08
C ASP A 45 -10.35 -0.65 -1.05
N GLN A 46 -11.48 -0.50 -0.35
CA GLN A 46 -11.99 -1.48 0.60
C GLN A 46 -12.76 -2.62 -0.11
N THR A 47 -12.57 -2.80 -1.41
CA THR A 47 -13.06 -3.99 -2.09
C THR A 47 -12.29 -5.21 -1.58
N SER A 48 -13.03 -6.24 -1.16
CA SER A 48 -12.52 -7.51 -0.60
C SER A 48 -11.62 -8.35 -1.53
N SER A 49 -11.21 -7.82 -2.67
CA SER A 49 -10.25 -8.46 -3.58
C SER A 49 -8.84 -8.43 -3.01
N ASN A 50 -8.41 -7.28 -2.49
CA ASN A 50 -7.05 -7.02 -2.03
C ASN A 50 -7.11 -6.10 -0.82
N ILE A 51 -6.49 -6.50 0.30
CA ILE A 51 -6.19 -5.54 1.37
C ILE A 51 -4.96 -4.74 0.99
N PHE A 52 -4.07 -5.32 0.19
CA PHE A 52 -2.90 -4.64 -0.33
C PHE A 52 -2.73 -4.89 -1.85
N SER A 53 -3.29 -4.00 -2.68
CA SER A 53 -2.74 -3.80 -4.03
C SER A 53 -1.49 -2.93 -3.92
N GLY A 54 -0.53 -3.11 -4.82
CA GLY A 54 0.58 -2.17 -4.99
C GLY A 54 1.94 -2.58 -4.45
N PHE A 55 2.17 -3.87 -4.17
CA PHE A 55 3.55 -4.38 -4.13
C PHE A 55 4.15 -4.30 -5.53
N ARG A 56 5.26 -3.58 -5.67
CA ARG A 56 6.10 -3.62 -6.88
C ARG A 56 7.33 -4.45 -6.57
N ASN A 57 7.76 -5.27 -7.52
CA ASN A 57 8.97 -6.09 -7.40
C ASN A 57 8.95 -6.98 -6.14
N ILE A 58 7.81 -7.60 -5.83
CA ILE A 58 7.63 -8.38 -4.60
C ILE A 58 8.62 -9.56 -4.50
N GLU A 59 9.08 -10.06 -5.65
CA GLU A 59 10.09 -11.11 -5.78
C GLU A 59 11.47 -10.72 -5.24
N ASP A 60 11.75 -9.42 -5.10
CA ASP A 60 13.00 -8.93 -4.50
C ASP A 60 12.95 -8.97 -2.96
N LEU A 61 11.78 -9.25 -2.36
CA LEU A 61 11.64 -9.41 -0.92
C LEU A 61 12.20 -10.77 -0.48
N SER A 62 13.19 -10.73 0.40
CA SER A 62 13.67 -11.96 1.03
C SER A 62 12.68 -12.48 2.07
N PRO A 63 12.49 -13.81 2.16
CA PRO A 63 11.73 -14.42 3.24
C PRO A 63 12.23 -13.97 4.62
N GLY A 64 11.29 -13.61 5.49
CA GLY A 64 11.54 -13.03 6.80
C GLY A 64 11.66 -11.50 6.79
N THR A 65 11.50 -10.83 5.64
CA THR A 65 11.35 -9.38 5.61
C THR A 65 10.09 -8.97 6.39
N HIS A 66 10.26 -8.03 7.32
CA HIS A 66 9.21 -7.57 8.23
C HIS A 66 9.05 -6.06 8.13
N ILE A 67 7.82 -5.60 7.94
CA ILE A 67 7.50 -4.19 7.73
C ILE A 67 6.30 -3.83 8.60
N VAL A 68 6.43 -2.80 9.43
CA VAL A 68 5.32 -2.32 10.28
C VAL A 68 5.08 -0.84 10.06
N PHE A 69 3.85 -0.51 9.66
CA PHE A 69 3.38 0.85 9.53
C PHE A 69 2.42 1.21 10.65
N LYS A 70 2.59 2.41 11.19
CA LYS A 70 1.56 3.08 11.98
C LYS A 70 0.83 4.07 11.09
N GLY A 71 -0.48 3.91 11.01
CA GLY A 71 -1.34 4.78 10.23
C GLY A 71 -2.25 5.63 11.09
N SER A 72 -2.57 6.81 10.58
CA SER A 72 -3.71 7.60 11.03
C SER A 72 -4.48 8.08 9.81
N ALA A 73 -5.80 8.09 9.91
CA ALA A 73 -6.65 8.69 8.90
C ALA A 73 -7.63 9.69 9.52
N ARG A 74 -7.95 10.71 8.72
CA ARG A 74 -9.02 11.67 8.99
C ARG A 74 -10.00 11.57 7.85
N GLY A 75 -11.08 10.83 8.08
CA GLY A 75 -12.21 10.76 7.16
C GLY A 75 -13.35 11.66 7.60
N PHE A 76 -14.13 12.17 6.66
CA PHE A 76 -15.43 12.77 6.97
C PHE A 76 -16.54 11.77 6.67
N PHE A 77 -17.24 11.31 7.71
CA PHE A 77 -18.47 10.52 7.56
C PHE A 77 -19.68 11.39 7.91
N GLN A 78 -20.56 11.64 6.94
CA GLN A 78 -21.72 12.53 7.11
C GLN A 78 -21.36 13.93 7.66
N GLY A 79 -20.18 14.44 7.28
CA GLY A 79 -19.68 15.74 7.74
C GLY A 79 -19.04 15.74 9.14
N LEU A 80 -18.92 14.59 9.80
CA LEU A 80 -18.17 14.43 11.06
C LEU A 80 -16.78 13.89 10.77
N GLU A 81 -15.78 14.53 11.34
CA GLU A 81 -14.40 14.01 11.33
C GLU A 81 -14.34 12.76 12.21
N VAL A 82 -13.90 11.66 11.62
CA VAL A 82 -13.70 10.38 12.29
C VAL A 82 -12.20 10.09 12.31
N PRO A 83 -11.53 10.24 13.47
CA PRO A 83 -10.17 9.79 13.60
C PRO A 83 -10.12 8.26 13.59
N TYR A 84 -9.14 7.74 12.86
CA TYR A 84 -8.87 6.33 12.75
C TYR A 84 -7.37 6.12 12.97
N ASP A 85 -7.02 5.28 13.94
CA ASP A 85 -5.66 4.82 14.14
C ASP A 85 -5.53 3.37 13.69
N MET A 86 -4.45 3.06 12.98
CA MET A 86 -4.16 1.69 12.53
C MET A 86 -2.69 1.34 12.75
N THR A 87 -2.44 0.06 12.95
CA THR A 87 -1.11 -0.54 12.85
C THR A 87 -1.21 -1.69 11.86
N MET A 88 -0.39 -1.64 10.82
CA MET A 88 -0.29 -2.67 9.80
C MET A 88 1.05 -3.37 9.94
N ASN A 89 1.02 -4.69 10.01
CA ASN A 89 2.17 -5.56 10.08
C ASN A 89 2.18 -6.47 8.85
N LEU A 90 3.32 -6.53 8.17
CA LEU A 90 3.56 -7.33 6.98
C LEU A 90 4.79 -8.20 7.21
N THR A 91 4.66 -9.50 6.96
CA THR A 91 5.78 -10.45 7.02
C THR A 91 5.84 -11.27 5.76
N VAL A 92 6.97 -11.17 5.05
CA VAL A 92 7.23 -11.96 3.84
C VAL A 92 7.63 -13.37 4.26
N LEU A 93 6.97 -14.36 3.69
CA LEU A 93 7.24 -15.77 3.87
C LEU A 93 8.01 -16.34 2.67
N ASP A 94 8.22 -17.65 2.65
CA ASP A 94 8.80 -18.35 1.51
C ASP A 94 7.85 -18.37 0.30
N ASN A 95 8.41 -18.61 -0.88
CA ASN A 95 7.62 -18.79 -2.11
C ASN A 95 6.77 -20.05 -2.03
N GLU A 96 5.54 -19.96 -2.53
CA GLU A 96 4.59 -21.06 -2.60
C GLU A 96 3.99 -21.17 -4.01
N VAL A 97 3.52 -22.36 -4.38
CA VAL A 97 2.84 -22.58 -5.67
C VAL A 97 1.34 -22.66 -5.44
N ILE A 98 0.61 -21.68 -5.94
CA ILE A 98 -0.86 -21.62 -5.87
C ILE A 98 -1.43 -21.75 -7.28
N SER A 99 -2.27 -22.77 -7.49
CA SER A 99 -2.93 -23.01 -8.77
C SER A 99 -1.97 -23.01 -9.99
N GLY A 100 -0.73 -23.50 -9.77
CA GLY A 100 0.32 -23.60 -10.77
C GLY A 100 1.17 -22.34 -10.98
N LYS A 101 0.92 -21.27 -10.23
CA LYS A 101 1.72 -20.03 -10.22
C LYS A 101 2.67 -19.99 -9.03
N GLU A 102 3.93 -19.63 -9.26
CA GLU A 102 4.86 -19.28 -8.19
C GLU A 102 4.45 -17.92 -7.61
N CYS A 103 4.30 -17.87 -6.29
CA CYS A 103 3.83 -16.69 -5.57
C CYS A 103 4.73 -16.44 -4.36
N VAL A 104 4.98 -15.17 -4.06
CA VAL A 104 5.48 -14.74 -2.75
C VAL A 104 4.30 -14.72 -1.79
N ALA A 105 4.45 -15.39 -0.65
CA ALA A 105 3.45 -15.38 0.40
C ALA A 105 3.74 -14.26 1.41
N VAL A 106 2.71 -13.51 1.80
CA VAL A 106 2.81 -12.40 2.75
C VAL A 106 1.75 -12.56 3.84
N GLU A 107 2.18 -12.63 5.10
CA GLU A 107 1.29 -12.52 6.26
C GLU A 107 1.00 -11.06 6.57
N ILE A 108 -0.26 -10.76 6.84
CA ILE A 108 -0.77 -9.42 7.06
C ILE A 108 -1.58 -9.41 8.34
N THR A 109 -1.28 -8.47 9.23
CA THR A 109 -2.16 -8.14 10.36
C THR A 109 -2.41 -6.65 10.36
N MET A 110 -3.67 -6.24 10.48
CA MET A 110 -4.05 -4.85 10.68
C MET A 110 -4.86 -4.74 11.94
N ASP A 111 -4.36 -4.00 12.92
CA ASP A 111 -5.12 -3.60 14.10
C ASP A 111 -5.58 -2.17 13.88
N SER A 112 -6.85 -1.89 14.10
CA SER A 112 -7.35 -0.55 13.98
C SER A 112 -8.44 -0.21 14.98
N ASN A 113 -8.47 1.06 15.36
CA ASN A 113 -9.41 1.59 16.31
C ASN A 113 -10.05 2.86 15.73
N ILE A 114 -11.38 2.84 15.68
CA ILE A 114 -12.21 3.95 15.23
C ILE A 114 -12.89 4.52 16.47
N GLU A 115 -12.80 5.84 16.67
CA GLU A 115 -13.58 6.53 17.69
C GLU A 115 -14.63 7.44 17.03
N MET A 116 -15.91 7.14 17.26
CA MET A 116 -17.03 7.94 16.77
C MET A 116 -17.98 8.27 17.92
N GLN A 117 -18.18 9.56 18.16
CA GLN A 117 -19.17 10.06 19.14
C GLN A 117 -19.06 9.42 20.54
N GLY A 118 -17.83 9.13 20.99
CA GLY A 118 -17.56 8.51 22.28
C GLY A 118 -17.78 6.99 22.32
N GLN A 119 -18.03 6.36 21.18
CA GLN A 119 -17.97 4.91 20.99
C GLN A 119 -16.66 4.54 20.29
N SER A 120 -15.92 3.62 20.89
CA SER A 120 -14.76 3.00 20.26
C SER A 120 -15.17 1.69 19.60
N SER A 121 -14.76 1.50 18.35
CA SER A 121 -14.87 0.23 17.65
C SER A 121 -13.47 -0.23 17.27
N SER A 122 -13.13 -1.48 17.61
CA SER A 122 -11.88 -2.09 17.18
C SER A 122 -12.13 -3.05 16.02
N MET A 123 -11.17 -3.12 15.12
CA MET A 123 -11.15 -4.04 14.00
C MET A 123 -9.75 -4.61 13.86
N ILE A 124 -9.64 -5.93 13.93
CA ILE A 124 -8.40 -6.67 13.72
C ILE A 124 -8.60 -7.57 12.51
N PHE A 125 -7.83 -7.31 11.47
CA PHE A 125 -7.68 -8.22 10.34
C PHE A 125 -6.40 -9.05 10.52
N THR A 126 -6.47 -10.34 10.23
CA THR A 126 -5.32 -11.23 10.11
C THR A 126 -5.50 -12.07 8.86
N GLY A 127 -4.49 -12.15 8.00
CA GLY A 127 -4.58 -12.95 6.80
C GLY A 127 -3.24 -13.19 6.14
N LYS A 128 -3.32 -13.85 4.99
CA LYS A 128 -2.21 -14.22 4.13
C LYS A 128 -2.60 -13.96 2.69
N GLU A 129 -1.75 -13.23 1.98
CA GLU A 129 -1.87 -12.97 0.55
C GLU A 129 -0.77 -13.73 -0.20
N TRP A 130 -1.09 -14.24 -1.38
CA TRP A 130 -0.16 -14.88 -2.31
C TRP A 130 -0.14 -14.06 -3.58
N ILE A 131 1.02 -13.50 -3.90
CA ILE A 131 1.17 -12.51 -4.95
C ILE A 131 2.21 -13.04 -5.95
N ASP A 132 1.90 -13.01 -7.25
CA ASP A 132 2.86 -13.43 -8.28
C ASP A 132 3.92 -12.36 -8.58
N ALA A 133 4.90 -12.70 -9.42
CA ALA A 133 6.02 -11.84 -9.78
C ALA A 133 5.59 -10.46 -10.31
N ASP A 134 4.45 -10.40 -11.01
CA ASP A 134 3.91 -9.16 -11.59
C ASP A 134 3.20 -8.29 -10.54
N GLY A 135 3.16 -8.71 -9.27
CA GLY A 135 2.44 -8.04 -8.20
C GLY A 135 0.93 -8.34 -8.21
N THR A 136 0.48 -9.37 -8.93
CA THR A 136 -0.93 -9.74 -9.01
C THR A 136 -1.30 -10.66 -7.85
N LEU A 137 -2.38 -10.37 -7.12
CA LEU A 137 -2.92 -11.29 -6.14
C LEU A 137 -3.40 -12.57 -6.83
N VAL A 138 -2.91 -13.72 -6.41
CA VAL A 138 -3.37 -15.05 -6.84
C VAL A 138 -4.37 -15.62 -5.85
N LYS A 139 -4.12 -15.45 -4.55
CA LYS A 139 -5.02 -15.92 -3.49
C LYS A 139 -4.88 -15.04 -2.24
N MET A 140 -5.94 -14.99 -1.45
CA MET A 140 -5.96 -14.40 -0.12
C MET A 140 -6.81 -15.28 0.80
N ASP A 141 -6.35 -15.49 2.02
CA ASP A 141 -7.13 -16.06 3.13
C ASP A 141 -7.02 -15.10 4.32
N GLY A 142 -8.11 -14.84 5.02
CA GLY A 142 -8.09 -13.93 6.16
C GLY A 142 -9.31 -14.00 7.06
N GLU A 143 -9.19 -13.37 8.21
CA GLU A 143 -10.23 -13.22 9.21
C GLU A 143 -10.23 -11.77 9.70
N MET A 144 -11.40 -11.16 9.75
CA MET A 144 -11.63 -9.85 10.34
C MET A 144 -12.49 -10.00 11.59
N LYS A 145 -11.97 -9.57 12.72
CA LYS A 145 -12.70 -9.49 13.99
C LYS A 145 -13.03 -8.04 14.26
N THR A 146 -14.30 -7.76 14.56
CA THR A 146 -14.78 -6.43 14.92
C THR A 146 -15.43 -6.45 16.29
N SER A 147 -15.19 -5.43 17.09
CA SER A 147 -15.85 -5.22 18.37
C SER A 147 -16.36 -3.80 18.45
N SER A 148 -17.67 -3.64 18.69
CA SER A 148 -18.31 -2.34 18.87
C SER A 148 -19.41 -2.42 19.91
N GLY A 149 -19.36 -1.56 20.93
CA GLY A 149 -20.41 -1.48 21.96
C GLY A 149 -20.68 -2.80 22.70
N GLY A 150 -19.69 -3.69 22.79
CA GLY A 150 -19.81 -5.02 23.42
C GLY A 150 -20.41 -6.11 22.52
N THR A 151 -20.65 -5.82 21.23
CA THR A 151 -20.99 -6.82 20.21
C THR A 151 -19.72 -7.18 19.44
N GLU A 152 -19.48 -8.47 19.28
CA GLU A 152 -18.38 -9.00 18.48
C GLU A 152 -18.93 -9.66 17.22
N ALA A 153 -18.24 -9.46 16.10
CA ALA A 153 -18.49 -10.19 14.87
C ALA A 153 -17.16 -10.64 14.26
N SER A 154 -17.15 -11.83 13.68
CA SER A 154 -16.02 -12.33 12.89
C SER A 154 -16.44 -12.52 11.45
N ILE A 155 -15.55 -12.20 10.52
CA ILE A 155 -15.73 -12.36 9.09
C ILE A 155 -14.53 -13.13 8.56
N GLY A 156 -14.73 -14.39 8.18
CA GLY A 156 -13.77 -15.13 7.38
C GLY A 156 -13.86 -14.71 5.92
N LEU A 157 -12.71 -14.56 5.25
CA LEU A 157 -12.59 -14.19 3.85
C LEU A 157 -11.59 -15.12 3.16
N THR A 158 -11.99 -15.69 2.04
CA THR A 158 -11.09 -16.33 1.08
C THR A 158 -11.35 -15.72 -0.29
N THR A 159 -10.31 -15.39 -1.03
CA THR A 159 -10.37 -14.86 -2.41
C THR A 159 -9.34 -15.60 -3.26
N GLU A 160 -9.70 -16.06 -4.45
CA GLU A 160 -8.78 -16.74 -5.38
C GLU A 160 -8.98 -16.25 -6.82
N LEU A 161 -7.87 -16.08 -7.55
CA LEU A 161 -7.86 -15.83 -8.98
C LEU A 161 -8.30 -17.08 -9.73
N VAL A 162 -9.50 -17.04 -10.31
CA VAL A 162 -10.11 -18.18 -11.01
C VAL A 162 -10.04 -18.09 -12.53
N GLY A 163 -9.62 -16.94 -13.08
CA GLY A 163 -9.38 -16.82 -14.51
C GLY A 163 -9.26 -15.38 -15.00
N GLU A 164 -9.38 -15.24 -16.30
CA GLU A 164 -9.32 -13.95 -17.01
C GLU A 164 -10.48 -13.85 -17.99
N LYS A 165 -11.07 -12.67 -18.11
CA LYS A 165 -12.22 -12.45 -19.01
C LYS A 165 -12.35 -10.99 -19.39
N GLN A 166 -12.81 -10.75 -20.61
CA GLN A 166 -13.35 -9.45 -21.01
C GLN A 166 -14.70 -9.19 -20.33
N TYR A 167 -14.78 -8.13 -19.52
CA TYR A 167 -16.01 -7.72 -18.84
C TYR A 167 -16.30 -6.24 -19.10
N LYS A 168 -17.43 -5.95 -19.76
CA LYS A 168 -17.89 -4.59 -20.08
C LYS A 168 -16.84 -3.68 -20.76
N GLY A 169 -15.94 -4.27 -21.55
CA GLY A 169 -14.90 -3.54 -22.29
C GLY A 169 -13.54 -3.44 -21.59
N TYR A 170 -13.42 -3.99 -20.39
CA TYR A 170 -12.16 -4.12 -19.65
C TYR A 170 -11.59 -5.53 -19.81
N ASP A 171 -10.26 -5.64 -19.89
CA ASP A 171 -9.58 -6.93 -19.74
C ASP A 171 -9.40 -7.20 -18.25
N CYS A 172 -10.06 -8.22 -17.72
CA CYS A 172 -10.12 -8.41 -16.27
C CYS A 172 -9.50 -9.73 -15.83
N TRP A 173 -8.89 -9.70 -14.64
CA TRP A 173 -8.80 -10.86 -13.78
C TRP A 173 -10.16 -11.13 -13.12
N VAL A 174 -10.48 -12.41 -12.92
CA VAL A 174 -11.72 -12.86 -12.30
C VAL A 174 -11.37 -13.54 -10.98
N TYR A 175 -11.92 -13.02 -9.89
CA TYR A 175 -11.74 -13.56 -8.56
C TYR A 175 -13.01 -14.20 -8.06
N SER A 176 -12.87 -15.35 -7.39
CA SER A 176 -13.93 -15.97 -6.61
C SER A 176 -13.62 -15.76 -5.14
N SER A 177 -14.56 -15.16 -4.42
CA SER A 177 -14.43 -14.90 -3.00
C SER A 177 -15.57 -15.55 -2.23
N THR A 178 -15.24 -16.08 -1.06
CA THR A 178 -16.20 -16.56 -0.07
C THR A 178 -16.02 -15.75 1.20
N GLN A 179 -17.12 -15.24 1.74
CA GLN A 179 -17.16 -14.54 3.01
C GLN A 179 -18.11 -15.27 3.95
N SER A 180 -17.65 -15.58 5.15
CA SER A 180 -18.48 -16.17 6.20
C SER A 180 -18.51 -15.24 7.39
N MET A 181 -19.67 -14.65 7.67
CA MET A 181 -19.86 -13.72 8.78
C MET A 181 -20.56 -14.44 9.93
N GLU A 182 -19.91 -14.47 11.08
CA GLU A 182 -20.50 -14.93 12.34
C GLU A 182 -20.84 -13.73 13.23
N MET A 183 -22.13 -13.57 13.54
CA MET A 183 -22.62 -12.54 14.44
C MET A 183 -23.74 -13.09 15.31
N MET A 184 -23.61 -12.94 16.63
CA MET A 184 -24.62 -13.36 17.61
C MET A 184 -25.10 -14.81 17.43
N GLY A 185 -24.20 -15.73 17.07
CA GLY A 185 -24.50 -17.15 16.86
C GLY A 185 -25.26 -17.47 15.56
N THR A 186 -25.35 -16.52 14.63
CA THR A 186 -25.83 -16.73 13.27
C THR A 186 -24.65 -16.65 12.30
N THR A 187 -24.57 -17.61 11.37
CA THR A 187 -23.60 -17.61 10.27
C THR A 187 -24.29 -17.20 8.99
N LEU A 188 -23.73 -16.21 8.30
CA LEU A 188 -24.13 -15.79 6.96
C LEU A 188 -22.97 -16.05 6.01
N ASP A 189 -23.17 -16.95 5.05
CA ASP A 189 -22.22 -17.21 3.98
C ASP A 189 -22.61 -16.44 2.72
N MET A 190 -21.62 -15.83 2.09
CA MET A 190 -21.75 -15.08 0.85
C MET A 190 -20.66 -15.56 -0.12
N GLU A 191 -21.07 -15.83 -1.35
CA GLU A 191 -20.16 -16.06 -2.46
C GLU A 191 -20.17 -14.83 -3.37
N MET A 192 -19.01 -14.49 -3.89
CA MET A 192 -18.85 -13.31 -4.72
C MET A 192 -17.88 -13.59 -5.85
N THR A 193 -18.22 -13.17 -7.07
CA THR A 193 -17.30 -13.12 -8.20
C THR A 193 -16.96 -11.68 -8.51
N GLN A 194 -15.68 -11.32 -8.47
CA GLN A 194 -15.20 -9.97 -8.78
C GLN A 194 -14.46 -9.93 -10.11
N TYR A 195 -14.61 -8.83 -10.84
CA TYR A 195 -13.91 -8.53 -12.07
C TYR A 195 -12.97 -7.36 -11.80
N MET A 196 -11.67 -7.62 -11.76
CA MET A 196 -10.64 -6.59 -11.54
C MET A 196 -9.96 -6.29 -12.87
N ASP A 197 -10.02 -5.03 -13.31
CA ASP A 197 -9.36 -4.57 -14.53
C ASP A 197 -7.84 -4.72 -14.42
N LYS A 198 -7.18 -5.27 -15.45
CA LYS A 198 -5.74 -5.55 -15.40
C LYS A 198 -4.88 -4.30 -15.46
N GLU A 199 -5.36 -3.26 -16.17
CA GLU A 199 -4.61 -2.02 -16.35
C GLU A 199 -4.62 -1.18 -15.07
N SER A 200 -5.82 -0.96 -14.51
CA SER A 200 -5.98 -0.14 -13.30
C SER A 200 -5.91 -0.93 -12.00
N GLN A 201 -6.03 -2.25 -12.03
CA GLN A 201 -6.24 -3.09 -10.84
C GLN A 201 -7.49 -2.72 -10.02
N ALA A 202 -8.42 -1.94 -10.58
CA ALA A 202 -9.67 -1.58 -9.91
C ALA A 202 -10.75 -2.65 -10.13
N VAL A 203 -11.60 -2.87 -9.13
CA VAL A 203 -12.79 -3.72 -9.30
C VAL A 203 -13.81 -2.97 -10.16
N VAL A 204 -14.11 -3.52 -11.34
CA VAL A 204 -15.06 -2.94 -12.31
C VAL A 204 -16.43 -3.62 -12.30
N GLY A 205 -16.58 -4.69 -11.52
CA GLY A 205 -17.85 -5.36 -11.31
C GLY A 205 -17.75 -6.46 -10.26
N ALA A 206 -18.86 -6.73 -9.58
CA ALA A 206 -18.97 -7.85 -8.66
C ALA A 206 -20.37 -8.48 -8.78
N LEU A 207 -20.42 -9.80 -8.70
CA LEU A 207 -21.66 -10.58 -8.60
C LEU A 207 -21.68 -11.18 -7.21
N VAL A 208 -22.70 -10.87 -6.41
CA VAL A 208 -22.84 -11.40 -5.04
C VAL A 208 -24.02 -12.36 -4.99
N GLN A 209 -23.75 -13.58 -4.55
CA GLN A 209 -24.76 -14.62 -4.30
C GLN A 209 -24.80 -14.92 -2.81
N GLY A 210 -25.93 -14.66 -2.16
CA GLY A 210 -26.21 -15.07 -0.80
C GLY A 210 -27.36 -16.07 -0.74
N ASN A 211 -27.47 -16.81 0.36
CA ASN A 211 -28.45 -17.89 0.56
C ASN A 211 -29.93 -17.50 0.30
N GLU A 212 -30.29 -16.20 0.29
CA GLU A 212 -31.65 -15.73 0.02
C GLU A 212 -31.76 -14.48 -0.89
N VAL A 213 -30.65 -13.93 -1.40
CA VAL A 213 -30.66 -12.72 -2.25
C VAL A 213 -29.57 -12.80 -3.33
N GLU A 214 -29.97 -12.70 -4.59
CA GLU A 214 -29.05 -12.43 -5.70
C GLU A 214 -28.98 -10.91 -5.89
N MET A 215 -27.84 -10.31 -5.52
CA MET A 215 -27.57 -8.90 -5.77
C MET A 215 -26.54 -8.77 -6.87
N ASN A 216 -27.01 -8.39 -8.07
CA ASN A 216 -26.13 -7.83 -9.08
C ASN A 216 -25.89 -6.36 -8.71
N GLN A 217 -24.79 -6.08 -8.01
CA GLN A 217 -24.29 -4.71 -7.91
C GLN A 217 -23.73 -4.32 -9.28
N GLU A 218 -24.62 -3.88 -10.16
CA GLU A 218 -24.24 -3.39 -11.48
C GLU A 218 -23.35 -2.16 -11.33
N ALA A 219 -22.09 -2.33 -11.70
CA ALA A 219 -21.06 -1.31 -11.72
C ALA A 219 -21.06 -0.47 -10.44
N LEU A 220 -20.28 -0.91 -9.44
CA LEU A 220 -19.46 0.09 -8.77
C LEU A 220 -18.78 0.84 -9.92
N GLU A 221 -19.21 2.06 -10.23
CA GLU A 221 -18.55 2.89 -11.24
C GLU A 221 -17.09 2.78 -10.92
N ALA A 222 -16.32 2.15 -11.82
CA ALA A 222 -14.96 1.71 -11.58
C ALA A 222 -14.31 2.81 -10.78
N ALA A 223 -14.11 2.50 -9.51
CA ALA A 223 -13.62 3.40 -8.52
C ALA A 223 -12.36 3.96 -9.19
N THR A 224 -12.38 5.23 -9.65
CA THR A 224 -11.46 5.76 -10.68
C THR A 224 -10.04 5.93 -10.11
N TYR A 225 -9.61 5.02 -9.26
CA TYR A 225 -8.73 5.25 -8.14
C TYR A 225 -7.33 4.73 -8.39
N MET A 226 -7.07 4.03 -9.49
CA MET A 226 -5.75 3.46 -9.74
C MET A 226 -5.30 3.59 -11.19
N TYR A 227 -5.43 4.79 -11.76
CA TYR A 227 -4.48 5.15 -12.82
C TYR A 227 -3.09 5.27 -12.20
N GLU A 228 -2.06 4.79 -12.91
CA GLU A 228 -0.67 4.97 -12.49
C GLU A 228 -0.42 6.44 -12.20
N ALA A 229 -0.07 6.75 -10.95
CA ALA A 229 0.25 8.10 -10.55
C ALA A 229 1.47 8.59 -11.35
N GLU A 230 1.44 9.84 -11.78
CA GLU A 230 2.65 10.50 -12.25
C GLU A 230 3.53 10.79 -11.01
N TRP A 231 4.80 10.36 -11.07
CA TRP A 231 5.76 10.59 -10.00
C TRP A 231 6.60 11.82 -10.34
N GLU A 232 6.64 12.78 -9.43
CA GLU A 232 7.51 13.95 -9.54
C GLU A 232 8.44 14.01 -8.33
N LEU A 233 9.75 14.14 -8.58
CA LEU A 233 10.73 14.34 -7.50
C LEU A 233 10.60 15.75 -6.93
N GLY A 234 10.39 15.82 -5.62
CA GLY A 234 10.50 17.04 -4.84
C GLY A 234 11.93 17.28 -4.35
N GLY A 235 12.06 18.14 -3.33
CA GLY A 235 13.32 18.31 -2.62
C GLY A 235 13.62 17.14 -1.67
N ARG A 236 14.68 17.29 -0.87
CA ARG A 236 14.96 16.39 0.24
C ARG A 236 14.46 16.98 1.55
N GLU A 237 13.93 16.14 2.42
CA GLU A 237 13.37 16.51 3.73
C GLU A 237 13.85 15.56 4.81
N THR A 238 14.16 16.10 5.99
CA THR A 238 14.48 15.29 7.16
C THR A 238 13.21 14.82 7.86
N ILE A 239 13.03 13.51 7.97
CA ILE A 239 11.89 12.87 8.65
C ILE A 239 12.37 12.14 9.88
N THR A 240 11.71 12.39 11.01
CA THR A 240 11.92 11.66 12.27
C THR A 240 10.76 10.70 12.50
N THR A 241 11.07 9.42 12.67
CA THR A 241 10.14 8.35 13.05
C THR A 241 10.64 7.67 14.32
N ASP A 242 9.90 6.68 14.82
CA ASP A 242 10.32 5.87 15.97
C ASP A 242 11.60 5.07 15.69
N MET A 243 11.94 4.83 14.41
CA MET A 243 13.17 4.13 14.00
C MET A 243 14.41 5.03 14.02
N GLY A 244 14.24 6.35 13.89
CA GLY A 244 15.37 7.27 13.78
C GLY A 244 15.03 8.55 13.03
N THR A 245 16.06 9.26 12.59
CA THR A 245 15.93 10.47 11.77
C THR A 245 16.70 10.26 10.48
N TYR A 246 16.02 10.49 9.35
CA TYR A 246 16.52 10.14 8.03
C TYR A 246 16.34 11.31 7.08
N ASP A 247 17.33 11.48 6.20
CA ASP A 247 17.22 12.37 5.06
C ASP A 247 16.48 11.66 3.93
N CYS A 248 15.34 12.19 3.52
CA CYS A 248 14.42 11.52 2.61
C CYS A 248 14.29 12.29 1.31
N GLN A 249 14.26 11.57 0.19
CA GLN A 249 13.74 12.09 -1.06
C GLN A 249 12.21 12.23 -0.95
N VAL A 250 11.71 13.43 -1.24
CA VAL A 250 10.25 13.66 -1.39
C VAL A 250 9.84 13.28 -2.80
N ILE A 251 8.77 12.50 -2.94
CA ILE A 251 8.19 12.11 -4.22
C ILE A 251 6.70 12.45 -4.18
N TYR A 252 6.25 13.30 -5.08
CA TYR A 252 4.85 13.67 -5.23
C TYR A 252 4.14 12.71 -6.19
N LEU A 253 2.99 12.21 -5.75
CA LEU A 253 2.08 11.44 -6.59
C LEU A 253 1.03 12.38 -7.17
N LYS A 254 1.00 12.50 -8.50
CA LYS A 254 0.12 13.41 -9.22
C LYS A 254 -0.90 12.68 -10.07
N ARG A 255 -2.08 13.30 -10.17
CA ARG A 255 -3.15 12.96 -11.11
C ARG A 255 -3.78 14.23 -11.64
N ASP A 256 -3.95 14.31 -12.95
CA ASP A 256 -4.48 15.51 -13.64
C ASP A 256 -3.73 16.80 -13.23
N GLY A 257 -2.42 16.70 -13.03
CA GLY A 257 -1.55 17.79 -12.60
C GLY A 257 -1.70 18.22 -11.13
N LYS A 258 -2.51 17.51 -10.32
CA LYS A 258 -2.70 17.77 -8.89
C LYS A 258 -2.02 16.70 -8.03
N VAL A 259 -1.35 17.14 -6.97
CA VAL A 259 -0.78 16.24 -5.97
C VAL A 259 -1.92 15.65 -5.14
N PHE A 260 -2.00 14.32 -5.08
CA PHE A 260 -2.93 13.61 -4.22
C PHE A 260 -2.20 12.73 -3.19
N GLY A 261 -0.91 12.49 -3.36
CA GLY A 261 -0.10 11.76 -2.39
C GLY A 261 1.35 12.25 -2.35
N THR A 262 2.06 11.92 -1.28
CA THR A 262 3.46 12.24 -1.07
C THR A 262 4.15 11.08 -0.37
N ILE A 263 5.25 10.61 -0.94
CA ILE A 263 6.13 9.58 -0.40
C ILE A 263 7.40 10.27 0.12
N TRP A 264 7.83 9.91 1.32
CA TRP A 264 9.17 10.20 1.82
C TRP A 264 9.97 8.90 1.78
N ALA A 265 10.88 8.82 0.81
CA ALA A 265 11.69 7.64 0.55
C ALA A 265 13.13 7.85 1.01
N ASN A 266 13.79 6.79 1.44
CA ASN A 266 15.18 6.83 1.85
C ASN A 266 15.90 5.58 1.33
N GLU A 267 17.19 5.74 1.03
CA GLU A 267 18.03 4.74 0.38
C GLU A 267 18.38 3.54 1.32
N GLU A 268 18.04 3.60 2.61
CA GLU A 268 18.23 2.49 3.56
C GLU A 268 17.06 1.50 3.58
N PHE A 269 15.84 1.97 3.24
CA PHE A 269 14.61 1.17 3.35
C PHE A 269 13.98 0.96 1.99
N ARG A 270 13.57 -0.27 1.66
CA ARG A 270 12.83 -0.56 0.43
C ARG A 270 11.33 -0.22 0.53
N ALA A 271 10.95 0.56 1.53
CA ALA A 271 9.59 1.00 1.80
C ALA A 271 9.60 2.49 2.18
N PRO A 272 8.49 3.23 1.95
CA PRO A 272 8.36 4.62 2.39
C PRO A 272 8.59 4.74 3.89
N LEU A 273 9.38 5.73 4.32
CA LEU A 273 9.46 6.09 5.74
C LEU A 273 8.16 6.75 6.21
N LYS A 274 7.58 7.56 5.32
CA LYS A 274 6.27 8.18 5.50
C LYS A 274 5.55 8.20 4.17
N TYR A 275 4.25 8.01 4.21
CA TYR A 275 3.37 8.15 3.08
C TYR A 275 2.13 8.93 3.50
N VAL A 276 1.75 9.94 2.73
CA VAL A 276 0.52 10.70 2.93
C VAL A 276 -0.27 10.65 1.65
N VAL A 277 -1.56 10.40 1.76
CA VAL A 277 -2.46 10.36 0.61
C VAL A 277 -3.80 10.96 0.99
N SER A 278 -4.33 11.77 0.08
CA SER A 278 -5.56 12.51 0.26
C SER A 278 -6.51 12.20 -0.88
N TYR A 279 -7.77 11.96 -0.54
CA TYR A 279 -8.86 11.72 -1.46
C TYR A 279 -9.94 12.79 -1.27
N ASP A 280 -10.41 13.32 -2.39
CA ASP A 280 -11.55 14.23 -2.45
C ASP A 280 -12.50 13.68 -3.52
N VAL A 281 -13.50 12.92 -3.08
CA VAL A 281 -14.48 12.26 -3.96
C VAL A 281 -15.88 12.65 -3.50
N GLY A 282 -16.53 13.55 -4.24
CA GLY A 282 -17.86 14.02 -3.90
C GLY A 282 -17.87 14.66 -2.51
N ASP A 283 -18.57 14.05 -1.56
CA ASP A 283 -18.65 14.50 -0.16
C ASP A 283 -17.62 13.80 0.76
N LEU A 284 -16.87 12.82 0.26
CA LEU A 284 -15.84 12.10 0.99
C LEU A 284 -14.49 12.79 0.83
N LYS A 285 -14.04 13.43 1.91
CA LYS A 285 -12.67 13.87 2.07
C LYS A 285 -11.98 12.95 3.06
N SER A 286 -10.86 12.38 2.67
CA SER A 286 -10.05 11.53 3.53
C SER A 286 -8.59 11.87 3.34
N GLU A 287 -7.85 11.94 4.43
CA GLU A 287 -6.40 11.96 4.41
C GLU A 287 -5.91 10.80 5.26
N MET A 288 -5.00 9.99 4.72
CA MET A 288 -4.33 8.92 5.43
C MET A 288 -2.83 9.20 5.46
N THR A 289 -2.22 9.02 6.62
CA THR A 289 -0.78 9.04 6.82
C THR A 289 -0.35 7.66 7.30
N LEU A 290 0.64 7.05 6.65
CA LEU A 290 1.36 5.88 7.14
C LEU A 290 2.80 6.28 7.48
N THR A 291 3.33 5.79 8.59
CA THR A 291 4.72 5.98 9.02
C THR A 291 5.34 4.65 9.34
N LEU A 292 6.51 4.37 8.77
CA LEU A 292 7.27 3.16 9.03
C LEU A 292 7.85 3.23 10.45
N ILE A 293 7.50 2.25 11.28
CA ILE A 293 7.91 2.18 12.69
C ILE A 293 8.78 0.96 13.00
N GLU A 294 8.76 -0.05 12.15
CA GLU A 294 9.67 -1.19 12.23
C GLU A 294 9.98 -1.71 10.82
N TYR A 295 11.24 -2.04 10.59
CA TYR A 295 11.70 -2.63 9.33
C TYR A 295 12.85 -3.59 9.58
N THR A 296 12.69 -4.83 9.15
CA THR A 296 13.75 -5.82 9.13
C THR A 296 13.87 -6.38 7.72
N TRP A 297 15.05 -6.23 7.11
CA TRP A 297 15.38 -6.81 5.82
C TRP A 297 16.55 -7.75 5.98
N LYS A 298 16.48 -8.92 5.35
CA LYS A 298 17.59 -9.87 5.31
C LYS A 298 18.13 -9.95 3.88
N ALA A 299 19.25 -9.28 3.61
CA ALA A 299 19.91 -9.36 2.30
C ALA A 299 20.53 -10.75 2.07
#